data_AF-A0A7J9PGF4-F1
#
_entry.id   AF-A0A7J9PGF4-F1
#
_cell.length_a   1.000
_cell.length_b   1.000
_cell.length_c   1.000
_cell.angle_alpha   90.00
_cell.angle_beta   90.00
_cell.angle_gamma   90.00
#
_symmetry.space_group_name_H-M   'P 1'
#
loop_
_entity.id
_entity.type
_entity.pdbx_description
1 polymer ?
#
loop_
_entity_poly.entity_id
_entity_poly.type
_entity_poly.pdbx_seq_one_letter_code
_entity_poly.pdbx_strand_id
1 'polypeptide(L)'
;METLKVAIASTDGVNVNMHFGAATHFLIFEIKDNVAEFMEFRENPTTTIKEHTDRWNYALDLLKDCGAIFCSRIGDNPKSVFEGKGVKIVTTENTLKEALKEFLTA
;
A
#
# COMPACT_ATOMS: atom_id res chain seq x y z
N MET A 1 2.24 15.79 16.93
CA MET A 1 2.19 15.71 15.45
C MET A 1 1.86 14.28 15.13
N GLU A 2 0.72 14.06 14.48
CA GLU A 2 0.32 12.71 14.06
C GLU A 2 1.15 12.32 12.83
N THR A 3 1.75 11.15 12.87
CA THR A 3 2.45 10.56 11.73
C THR A 3 1.61 9.43 11.16
N LEU A 4 1.58 9.33 9.83
CA LEU A 4 0.81 8.32 9.11
C LEU A 4 1.74 7.53 8.20
N LYS A 5 1.82 6.22 8.41
CA LYS A 5 2.52 5.34 7.47
C LYS A 5 1.61 4.95 6.33
N VAL A 6 2.14 4.98 5.11
CA VAL A 6 1.46 4.54 3.91
C VAL A 6 2.32 3.54 3.14
N ALA A 7 1.68 2.52 2.58
CA ALA A 7 2.33 1.50 1.77
C ALA A 7 2.03 1.73 0.29
N ILE A 8 3.03 1.61 -0.58
CA ILE A 8 2.87 1.86 -2.01
C ILE A 8 3.36 0.65 -2.80
N ALA A 9 2.47 0.11 -3.65
CA ALA A 9 2.77 -0.96 -4.56
C ALA A 9 3.34 -0.38 -5.87
N SER A 10 4.67 -0.31 -5.96
CA SER A 10 5.41 0.25 -7.09
C SER A 10 6.66 -0.57 -7.41
N THR A 11 6.92 -0.85 -8.70
CA THR A 11 8.15 -1.56 -9.13
C THR A 11 9.36 -0.64 -9.29
N ASP A 12 9.15 0.66 -9.47
CA ASP A 12 10.18 1.62 -9.90
C ASP A 12 10.38 2.76 -8.90
N GLY A 13 9.56 2.87 -7.86
CA GLY A 13 9.60 3.97 -6.90
C GLY A 13 9.08 5.30 -7.45
N VAL A 14 8.48 5.29 -8.64
CA VAL A 14 7.99 6.50 -9.34
C VAL A 14 6.50 6.40 -9.61
N ASN A 15 6.00 5.23 -9.99
CA ASN A 15 4.62 5.01 -10.42
C ASN A 15 3.90 4.00 -9.51
N VAL A 16 2.63 4.26 -9.22
CA VAL A 16 1.76 3.28 -8.55
C VAL A 16 1.26 2.29 -9.62
N ASN A 17 2.06 1.25 -9.89
CA ASN A 17 1.85 0.40 -11.06
C ASN A 17 1.58 -1.08 -10.72
N MET A 18 1.71 -1.48 -9.45
CA MET A 18 1.50 -2.87 -9.06
C MET A 18 0.07 -3.16 -8.60
N HIS A 19 -0.48 -4.27 -9.10
CA HIS A 19 -1.69 -4.87 -8.54
C HIS A 19 -1.37 -5.41 -7.14
N PHE A 20 -2.20 -5.10 -6.15
CA PHE A 20 -1.98 -5.46 -4.75
C PHE A 20 -1.65 -6.95 -4.54
N GLY A 21 -2.48 -7.85 -5.09
CA GLY A 21 -2.28 -9.30 -4.97
C GLY A 21 -1.06 -9.88 -5.71
N ALA A 22 -0.41 -9.09 -6.57
CA ALA A 22 0.80 -9.48 -7.30
C ALA A 22 2.04 -8.69 -6.83
N ALA A 23 1.87 -7.74 -5.92
CA ALA A 23 2.96 -6.94 -5.39
C ALA A 23 3.90 -7.84 -4.58
N THR A 24 5.15 -7.94 -5.02
CA THR A 24 6.20 -8.69 -4.33
C THR A 24 6.86 -7.89 -3.21
N HIS A 25 6.52 -6.60 -3.11
CA HIS A 25 7.00 -5.70 -2.08
C HIS A 25 6.11 -4.46 -1.98
N PHE A 26 6.30 -3.70 -0.92
CA PHE A 26 5.71 -2.37 -0.73
C PHE A 26 6.78 -1.38 -0.29
N LEU A 27 6.69 -0.17 -0.83
CA LEU A 27 7.45 0.98 -0.37
C LEU A 27 6.70 1.61 0.79
N ILE A 28 7.34 1.74 1.94
CA ILE A 28 6.73 2.37 3.11
C ILE A 28 7.20 3.80 3.20
N PHE A 29 6.24 4.71 3.24
CA PHE A 29 6.46 6.13 3.45
C PHE A 29 5.83 6.55 4.78
N GLU A 30 6.47 7.48 5.48
CA GLU A 30 5.88 8.18 6.62
C GLU A 30 5.46 9.58 6.17
N ILE A 31 4.22 9.94 6.48
CA ILE A 31 3.67 11.26 6.25
C ILE A 31 3.67 12.01 7.57
N LYS A 32 4.35 13.17 7.59
CA LYS A 32 4.41 14.08 8.72
C LYS A 32 4.41 15.52 8.22
N ASP A 33 3.54 16.37 8.79
CA ASP A 33 3.45 17.80 8.43
C ASP A 33 3.31 18.03 6.90
N ASN A 34 2.51 17.18 6.22
CA ASN A 34 2.31 17.15 4.76
C ASN A 34 3.56 16.83 3.92
N VAL A 35 4.60 16.29 4.54
CA VAL A 35 5.80 15.78 3.88
C VAL A 35 5.78 14.26 3.94
N ALA A 36 5.98 13.61 2.79
CA ALA A 36 6.12 12.16 2.70
C ALA A 36 7.60 11.79 2.58
N GLU A 37 8.11 10.99 3.51
CA GLU A 37 9.49 10.51 3.53
C GLU A 37 9.53 9.00 3.36
N PHE A 38 10.45 8.52 2.52
CA PHE A 38 10.65 7.09 2.35
C PHE A 38 11.32 6.50 3.59
N MET A 39 10.76 5.41 4.11
CA MET A 39 11.24 4.75 5.33
C MET A 39 11.96 3.45 5.02
N GLU A 40 11.28 2.52 4.36
CA GLU A 40 11.77 1.15 4.18
C GLU A 40 11.06 0.42 3.03
N PHE A 41 11.70 -0.67 2.58
CA PHE A 41 11.09 -1.68 1.72
C PHE A 41 10.57 -2.83 2.59
N ARG A 42 9.34 -3.26 2.33
CA ARG A 42 8.78 -4.48 2.92
C ARG A 42 8.53 -5.51 1.85
N GLU A 43 9.24 -6.63 1.93
CA GLU A 43 9.05 -7.75 1.01
C GLU A 43 7.71 -8.45 1.30
N ASN A 44 6.97 -8.75 0.23
CA ASN A 44 5.73 -9.49 0.28
C ASN A 44 5.91 -10.82 -0.48
N PRO A 45 5.97 -11.97 0.21
CA PRO A 45 6.27 -13.27 -0.38
C PRO A 45 5.08 -13.85 -1.16
N THR A 46 4.49 -13.07 -2.08
CA THR A 46 3.32 -13.46 -2.89
C THR A 46 3.60 -14.66 -3.80
N THR A 47 4.85 -14.88 -4.19
CA THR A 47 5.27 -15.95 -5.11
C THR A 47 5.48 -17.30 -4.42
N THR A 48 5.71 -17.34 -3.10
CA THR A 48 5.93 -18.58 -2.35
C THR A 48 4.65 -19.13 -1.72
N ILE A 49 3.60 -18.32 -1.63
CA ILE A 49 2.30 -18.71 -1.07
C ILE A 49 1.42 -19.31 -2.17
N LYS A 50 1.12 -20.62 -2.05
CA LYS A 50 0.29 -21.37 -3.00
C LYS A 50 -1.21 -21.05 -2.91
N GLU A 51 -1.71 -20.70 -1.72
CA GLU A 51 -3.11 -20.40 -1.47
C GLU A 51 -3.43 -18.90 -1.64
N HIS A 52 -4.48 -18.57 -2.40
CA HIS A 52 -4.85 -17.18 -2.69
C HIS A 52 -5.27 -16.38 -1.45
N THR A 53 -5.90 -17.04 -0.47
CA THR A 53 -6.36 -16.43 0.78
C THR A 53 -5.17 -16.04 1.68
N ASP A 54 -4.12 -16.85 1.69
CA ASP A 54 -2.94 -16.62 2.52
C ASP A 54 -2.10 -15.44 2.04
N ARG A 55 -2.18 -15.09 0.74
CA ARG A 55 -1.40 -14.00 0.14
C ARG A 55 -1.74 -12.63 0.73
N TRP A 56 -3.02 -12.32 0.88
CA TRP A 56 -3.43 -11.03 1.43
C TRP A 56 -3.52 -11.04 2.95
N ASN A 57 -3.68 -12.21 3.59
CA ASN A 57 -3.53 -12.34 5.04
C ASN A 57 -2.12 -11.99 5.52
N TYR A 58 -1.10 -12.42 4.78
CA TYR A 58 0.27 -12.01 5.07
C TYR A 58 0.45 -10.50 4.89
N ALA A 59 -0.03 -9.95 3.76
CA ALA A 59 0.04 -8.52 3.51
C ALA A 59 -0.69 -7.68 4.58
N LEU A 60 -1.79 -8.20 5.15
CA LEU A 60 -2.49 -7.56 6.28
C LEU A 60 -1.61 -7.44 7.51
N ASP A 61 -0.85 -8.49 7.85
CA ASP A 61 0.07 -8.44 8.99
C ASP A 61 1.29 -7.55 8.70
N LEU A 62 1.81 -7.65 7.47
CA LEU A 62 2.95 -6.86 6.99
C LEU A 62 2.67 -5.34 6.99
N LEU A 63 1.41 -4.94 6.75
CA LEU A 63 1.00 -3.55 6.56
C LEU A 63 0.05 -3.05 7.66
N LYS A 64 -0.06 -3.76 8.79
CA LYS A 64 -0.99 -3.43 9.88
C LYS A 64 -0.74 -2.08 10.56
N ASP A 65 0.49 -1.56 10.47
CA ASP A 65 0.88 -0.24 10.97
C ASP A 65 0.74 0.86 9.91
N CYS A 66 0.31 0.53 8.68
CA CYS A 66 0.01 1.50 7.64
C CYS A 66 -1.47 1.89 7.70
N GLY A 67 -1.76 3.19 7.70
CA GLY A 67 -3.14 3.68 7.64
C GLY A 67 -3.68 3.82 6.21
N ALA A 68 -2.82 3.73 5.20
CA ALA A 68 -3.25 3.66 3.81
C ALA A 68 -2.35 2.79 2.93
N ILE A 69 -2.93 2.23 1.86
CA ILE A 69 -2.23 1.42 0.85
C ILE A 69 -2.59 1.94 -0.54
N PHE A 70 -1.57 2.18 -1.36
CA PHE A 70 -1.67 2.62 -2.74
C PHE A 70 -1.32 1.45 -3.67
N CYS A 71 -2.17 1.19 -4.66
CA CYS A 71 -1.95 0.16 -5.67
C CYS A 71 -2.67 0.51 -6.97
N SER A 72 -2.30 -0.12 -8.09
CA SER A 72 -3.02 0.11 -9.35
C SER A 72 -4.41 -0.54 -9.32
N ARG A 73 -4.49 -1.73 -8.73
CA ARG A 73 -5.73 -2.53 -8.60
C ARG A 73 -5.70 -3.42 -7.36
N ILE A 74 -6.87 -3.72 -6.84
CA ILE A 74 -7.11 -4.66 -5.75
C ILE A 74 -8.47 -5.35 -5.99
N GLY A 75 -8.61 -6.61 -5.59
CA GLY A 75 -9.92 -7.28 -5.63
C GLY A 75 -10.85 -6.81 -4.50
N ASP A 76 -12.15 -6.96 -4.67
CA ASP A 76 -13.15 -6.49 -3.70
C ASP A 76 -12.99 -7.13 -2.32
N ASN A 77 -12.75 -8.45 -2.27
CA ASN A 77 -12.60 -9.16 -0.99
C ASN A 77 -11.43 -8.64 -0.14
N PRO A 78 -10.16 -8.61 -0.63
CA PRO A 78 -9.07 -8.04 0.16
C PRO A 78 -9.31 -6.57 0.47
N LYS A 79 -9.86 -5.77 -0.46
CA LYS A 79 -10.19 -4.36 -0.20
C LYS A 79 -11.09 -4.21 1.02
N SER A 80 -12.22 -4.92 1.06
CA SER A 80 -13.17 -4.86 2.18
C SER A 80 -12.53 -5.31 3.50
N VAL A 81 -11.62 -6.29 3.48
CA VAL A 81 -10.93 -6.74 4.70
C VAL A 81 -9.98 -5.66 5.25
N PHE A 82 -9.20 -5.00 4.38
CA PHE A 82 -8.30 -3.92 4.80
C PHE A 82 -9.08 -2.70 5.30
N GLU A 83 -10.11 -2.27 4.58
CA GLU A 83 -10.96 -1.14 4.97
C GLU A 83 -11.68 -1.42 6.29
N GLY A 84 -12.14 -2.66 6.51
CA GLY A 84 -12.73 -3.09 7.78
C GLY A 84 -11.76 -3.07 8.98
N LYS A 85 -10.45 -3.03 8.75
CA LYS A 85 -9.42 -2.82 9.78
C LYS A 85 -8.96 -1.37 9.92
N GLY A 86 -9.60 -0.43 9.22
CA GLY A 86 -9.25 0.98 9.26
C GLY A 86 -8.10 1.38 8.33
N VAL A 87 -7.70 0.50 7.40
CA VAL A 87 -6.68 0.82 6.39
C VAL A 87 -7.35 1.34 5.12
N LYS A 88 -7.06 2.58 4.73
CA LYS A 88 -7.63 3.20 3.53
C LYS A 88 -6.96 2.66 2.27
N ILE A 89 -7.75 2.21 1.29
CA ILE A 89 -7.22 1.74 0.01
C ILE A 89 -7.35 2.82 -1.05
N VAL A 90 -6.25 3.15 -1.70
CA VAL A 90 -6.17 4.13 -2.80
C VAL A 90 -5.77 3.40 -4.07
N THR A 91 -6.70 3.32 -5.02
CA THR A 91 -6.44 2.76 -6.35
C THR A 91 -6.14 3.87 -7.34
N THR A 92 -4.94 3.88 -7.92
CA THR A 92 -4.51 4.90 -8.89
C THR A 92 -3.44 4.33 -9.81
N GLU A 93 -3.40 4.85 -11.05
CA GLU A 93 -2.34 4.55 -12.03
C GLU A 93 -1.40 5.77 -12.22
N ASN A 94 -1.48 6.76 -11.32
CA ASN A 94 -0.66 7.97 -11.35
C ASN A 94 0.75 7.77 -10.77
N THR A 95 1.57 8.81 -10.86
CA THR A 95 2.87 8.84 -10.16
C THR A 95 2.68 8.85 -8.64
N LEU A 96 3.66 8.36 -7.89
CA LEU A 96 3.69 8.41 -6.42
C LEU A 96 3.45 9.82 -5.91
N LYS A 97 4.09 10.81 -6.55
CA LYS A 97 4.01 12.21 -6.16
C LYS A 97 2.60 12.77 -6.30
N GLU A 98 1.92 12.45 -7.41
CA GLU A 98 0.54 12.88 -7.65
C GLU A 98 -0.42 12.16 -6.70
N ALA A 99 -0.28 10.85 -6.55
CA ALA A 99 -1.11 10.04 -5.67
C ALA A 99 -1.03 10.50 -4.21
N LEU A 100 0.18 10.77 -3.71
CA LEU A 100 0.40 11.29 -2.36
C LEU A 100 -0.15 12.70 -2.21
N LYS A 101 0.03 13.57 -3.21
CA LYS A 101 -0.51 14.94 -3.18
C LYS A 101 -2.04 14.92 -3.11
N GLU A 102 -2.69 14.14 -3.96
CA GLU A 102 -4.15 13.98 -3.96
C GLU A 102 -4.64 13.50 -2.60
N PHE A 103 -3.98 12.48 -2.04
CA PHE A 103 -4.32 11.92 -0.74
C PHE A 103 -4.17 12.93 0.43
N LEU A 104 -3.15 13.78 0.38
CA LEU A 104 -2.92 14.83 1.39
C LEU A 104 -3.91 16.00 1.30
N THR A 105 -4.58 16.15 0.16
CA THR A 105 -5.54 17.24 -0.10
C THR A 105 -7.01 16.83 -0.04
N ALA A 106 -7.29 15.52 0.09
CA ALA A 106 -8.62 14.93 0.09
C ALA A 106 -9.21 14.81 1.50
#